data_AF-A0A968BTN3-F1
#
_entry.id   AF-A0A968BTN3-F1
#
_cell.length_a   1.000
_cell.length_b   1.000
_cell.length_c   1.000
_cell.angle_alpha   90.00
_cell.angle_beta   90.00
_cell.angle_gamma   90.00
#
_symmetry.space_group_name_H-M   'P 1'
#
loop_
_entity.id
_entity.type
_entity.pdbx_description
1 polymer ?
#
loop_
_entity_poly.entity_id
_entity_poly.type
_entity_poly.pdbx_seq_one_letter_code
_entity_poly.pdbx_strand_id
1 'polypeptide(L)'
;WIQNGASGWRLDVAPDKSHDFWAEFRPAVKSADPDAIIIGEIWDDASPWILGDELDTTMNYRFRRAMIGFINGDTNDPNQGFVRGLNPDQFNSILQSIKEDYPPPAYETAMNLVGTHDTQRILWALTPGERNREDKEFNDENLAIGKEKLKLLAIMQMTMPGAPTIYYGDEVGLTGDTDPDDRR
;
A
#
# COMPACT_ATOMS: atom_id res chain seq x y z
N TRP A 1 7.34 -1.34 24.61
CA TRP A 1 7.86 -1.72 23.28
C TRP A 1 8.80 -0.69 22.71
N ILE A 2 8.39 0.59 22.57
CA ILE A 2 9.32 1.67 22.19
C ILE A 2 10.53 1.73 23.12
N GLN A 3 10.31 1.72 24.44
CA GLN A 3 11.39 1.65 25.44
C GLN A 3 12.27 0.37 25.36
N ASN A 4 11.82 -0.64 24.62
CA ASN A 4 12.57 -1.88 24.37
C ASN A 4 13.22 -1.90 22.97
N GLY A 5 13.26 -0.76 22.26
CA GLY A 5 13.94 -0.60 20.97
C GLY A 5 13.06 -0.63 19.72
N ALA A 6 11.73 -0.69 19.84
CA ALA A 6 10.85 -0.53 18.68
C ALA A 6 10.82 0.93 18.20
N SER A 7 10.93 1.18 16.90
CA SER A 7 11.02 2.53 16.31
C SER A 7 9.67 3.13 15.88
N GLY A 8 8.55 2.50 16.23
CA GLY A 8 7.23 3.00 15.83
C GLY A 8 6.12 1.95 15.95
N TRP A 9 4.95 2.34 15.44
CA TRP A 9 3.73 1.53 15.44
C TRP A 9 3.04 1.59 14.08
N ARG A 10 2.65 0.43 13.55
CA ARG A 10 1.61 0.30 12.53
C ARG A 10 0.30 -0.03 13.23
N LEU A 11 -0.71 0.79 13.01
CA LEU A 11 -1.98 0.75 13.73
C LEU A 11 -3.05 0.12 12.85
N ASP A 12 -3.50 -1.05 13.26
CA ASP A 12 -4.57 -1.81 12.62
C ASP A 12 -5.89 -1.05 12.66
N VAL A 13 -6.60 -1.02 11.52
CA VAL A 13 -7.93 -0.42 11.35
C VAL A 13 -8.05 0.94 12.07
N ALA A 14 -7.15 1.89 11.75
CA ALA A 14 -7.07 3.17 12.46
C ALA A 14 -8.41 3.96 12.50
N PRO A 15 -9.27 3.93 11.45
CA PRO A 15 -10.57 4.60 11.48
C PRO A 15 -11.57 4.06 12.50
N ASP A 16 -11.37 2.87 13.07
CA ASP A 16 -12.26 2.30 14.11
C ASP A 16 -12.09 2.96 15.48
N LYS A 17 -11.11 3.85 15.64
CA LYS A 17 -10.89 4.66 16.85
C LYS A 17 -11.20 6.13 16.58
N SER A 18 -11.66 6.83 17.61
CA SER A 18 -11.95 8.26 17.53
C SER A 18 -10.68 9.09 17.38
N HIS A 19 -10.82 10.26 16.77
CA HIS A 19 -9.77 11.28 16.72
C HIS A 19 -9.23 11.64 18.11
N ASP A 20 -10.10 11.75 19.13
CA ASP A 20 -9.69 11.99 20.52
C ASP A 20 -8.71 10.92 21.04
N PHE A 21 -8.94 9.65 20.70
CA PHE A 21 -8.04 8.56 21.09
C PHE A 21 -6.66 8.74 20.45
N TRP A 22 -6.60 9.10 19.16
CA TRP A 22 -5.33 9.29 18.45
C TRP A 22 -4.58 10.54 18.92
N ALA A 23 -5.31 11.61 19.23
CA ALA A 23 -4.76 12.84 19.78
C ALA A 23 -4.15 12.62 21.18
N GLU A 24 -4.67 11.67 21.97
CA GLU A 24 -4.06 11.24 23.24
C GLU A 24 -2.93 10.21 23.04
N PHE A 25 -3.05 9.33 22.05
CA PHE A 25 -2.05 8.30 21.74
C PHE A 25 -0.71 8.89 21.30
N ARG A 26 -0.74 9.91 20.43
CA ARG A 26 0.47 10.52 19.88
C ARG A 26 1.41 11.08 20.97
N PRO A 27 0.95 11.92 21.92
CA PRO A 27 1.81 12.39 23.01
C PRO A 27 2.46 11.25 23.80
N ALA A 28 1.75 10.14 24.04
CA ALA A 28 2.31 8.99 24.77
C ALA A 28 3.45 8.31 23.98
N VAL A 29 3.29 8.14 22.67
CA VAL A 29 4.33 7.60 21.78
C VAL A 29 5.53 8.56 21.70
N LYS A 30 5.27 9.83 21.39
CA LYS A 30 6.32 10.85 21.20
C LYS A 30 7.07 11.19 22.49
N SER A 31 6.44 11.01 23.66
CA SER A 31 7.12 11.16 24.95
C SER A 31 8.07 9.99 25.25
N ALA A 32 7.79 8.80 24.71
CA ALA A 32 8.68 7.65 24.83
C ALA A 32 9.86 7.75 23.86
N ASP A 33 9.60 8.19 22.63
CA ASP A 33 10.61 8.47 21.60
C ASP A 33 10.02 9.48 20.59
N PRO A 34 10.56 10.71 20.49
CA PRO A 34 10.10 11.72 19.52
C PRO A 34 10.21 11.26 18.06
N ASP A 35 11.16 10.38 17.75
CA ASP A 35 11.42 9.87 16.41
C ASP A 35 10.57 8.63 16.08
N ALA A 36 9.82 8.08 17.04
CA ALA A 36 8.99 6.90 16.81
C ALA A 36 7.84 7.20 15.84
N ILE A 37 7.80 6.52 14.70
CA ILE A 37 6.80 6.75 13.64
C ILE A 37 5.44 6.12 14.00
N ILE A 38 4.35 6.81 13.65
CA ILE A 38 2.98 6.34 13.83
C ILE A 38 2.32 6.21 12.45
N ILE A 39 2.09 4.97 12.01
CA ILE A 39 1.54 4.63 10.69
C ILE A 39 0.13 4.08 10.87
N GLY A 40 -0.88 4.76 10.32
CA GLY A 40 -2.25 4.26 10.29
C GLY A 40 -2.52 3.29 9.14
N GLU A 41 -3.27 2.23 9.40
CA GLU A 41 -3.96 1.51 8.33
C GLU A 41 -5.25 2.26 7.96
N ILE A 42 -5.18 3.03 6.87
CA ILE A 42 -6.32 3.72 6.28
C ILE A 42 -6.28 3.45 4.78
N TRP A 43 -7.32 2.81 4.26
CA TRP A 43 -7.38 2.36 2.87
C TRP A 43 -7.72 3.49 1.89
N ASP A 44 -8.48 4.48 2.37
CA ASP A 44 -8.95 5.62 1.60
C ASP A 44 -8.19 6.91 1.99
N ASP A 45 -8.86 8.05 1.97
CA ASP A 45 -8.26 9.34 2.32
C ASP A 45 -7.92 9.43 3.82
N ALA A 46 -6.63 9.36 4.12
CA ALA A 46 -6.07 9.50 5.47
C ALA A 46 -5.95 10.95 5.97
N SER A 47 -6.23 11.96 5.13
CA SER A 47 -6.03 13.39 5.48
C SER A 47 -6.57 13.80 6.86
N PRO A 48 -7.75 13.31 7.31
CA PRO A 48 -8.26 13.65 8.65
C PRO A 48 -7.37 13.24 9.82
N TRP A 49 -6.48 12.25 9.66
CA TRP A 49 -5.66 11.67 10.72
C TRP A 49 -4.18 12.11 10.70
N ILE A 50 -3.74 12.85 9.67
CA ILE A 50 -2.31 13.16 9.44
C ILE A 50 -2.04 14.67 9.43
N LEU A 51 -2.80 15.43 10.22
CA LEU A 51 -2.66 16.89 10.35
C LEU A 51 -1.59 17.32 11.37
N GLY A 52 -0.92 16.37 12.02
CA GLY A 52 0.24 16.60 12.90
C GLY A 52 0.00 16.37 14.39
N ASP A 53 -1.25 16.17 14.80
CA ASP A 53 -1.71 15.91 16.17
C ASP A 53 -2.11 14.45 16.44
N GLU A 54 -2.27 13.65 15.39
CA GLU A 54 -2.62 12.22 15.47
C GLU A 54 -1.51 11.34 14.88
N LEU A 55 -1.71 10.80 13.67
CA LEU A 55 -0.79 9.89 13.00
C LEU A 55 0.31 10.68 12.26
N ASP A 56 1.47 10.06 12.03
CA ASP A 56 2.51 10.67 11.19
C ASP A 56 2.23 10.44 9.71
N THR A 57 1.71 9.25 9.37
CA THR A 57 1.48 8.85 7.98
C THR A 57 0.51 7.65 7.89
N THR A 58 0.31 7.11 6.68
CA THR A 58 -0.62 6.03 6.38
C THR A 58 -0.01 4.91 5.52
N MET A 59 -0.66 3.75 5.55
CA MET A 59 -0.57 2.71 4.52
C MET A 59 -1.18 3.23 3.22
N ASN A 60 -0.36 3.48 2.20
CA ASN A 60 -0.79 4.21 1.01
C ASN A 60 -1.52 3.31 -0.01
N TYR A 61 -2.71 2.84 0.35
CA TYR A 61 -3.56 2.02 -0.51
C TYR A 61 -4.13 2.80 -1.71
N ARG A 62 -4.19 4.14 -1.63
CA ARG A 62 -4.48 5.02 -2.78
C ARG A 62 -3.38 4.92 -3.84
N PHE A 63 -2.12 4.92 -3.43
CA PHE A 63 -0.97 4.67 -4.31
C PHE A 63 -1.02 3.27 -4.92
N ARG A 64 -1.24 2.22 -4.11
CA ARG A 64 -1.42 0.84 -4.60
C ARG A 64 -2.46 0.77 -5.72
N ARG A 65 -3.64 1.32 -5.48
CA ARG A 65 -4.76 1.32 -6.44
C ARG A 65 -4.40 2.03 -7.74
N ALA A 66 -3.73 3.19 -7.65
CA ALA A 66 -3.27 3.94 -8.83
C ALA A 66 -2.23 3.16 -9.64
N MET A 67 -1.27 2.51 -8.97
CA MET A 67 -0.25 1.67 -9.59
C MET A 67 -0.87 0.51 -10.36
N ILE A 68 -1.81 -0.22 -9.75
CA ILE A 68 -2.52 -1.34 -10.39
C ILE A 68 -3.32 -0.85 -11.59
N GLY A 69 -4.08 0.24 -11.45
CA GLY A 69 -4.88 0.77 -12.56
C GLY A 69 -4.04 1.24 -13.75
N PHE A 70 -2.87 1.82 -13.49
CA PHE A 70 -1.96 2.27 -14.56
C PHE A 70 -1.26 1.10 -15.27
N ILE A 71 -0.81 0.09 -14.53
CA ILE A 71 -0.02 -1.03 -15.09
C ILE A 71 -0.90 -2.14 -15.65
N ASN A 72 -2.01 -2.44 -14.99
CA ASN A 72 -2.85 -3.59 -15.28
C ASN A 72 -4.10 -3.26 -16.09
N GLY A 73 -4.48 -1.98 -16.16
CA GLY A 73 -5.73 -1.55 -16.77
C GLY A 73 -6.94 -1.84 -15.88
N ASP A 74 -8.12 -1.94 -16.51
CA ASP A 74 -9.35 -2.30 -15.81
C ASP A 74 -9.21 -3.69 -15.19
N THR A 75 -9.40 -3.80 -13.87
CA THR A 75 -9.28 -5.07 -13.16
C THR A 75 -10.17 -5.09 -11.91
N ASN A 76 -10.59 -6.28 -11.49
CA ASN A 76 -11.31 -6.46 -10.24
C ASN A 76 -10.31 -6.83 -9.14
N ASP A 77 -10.19 -5.96 -8.14
CA ASP A 77 -9.44 -6.24 -6.93
C ASP A 77 -10.43 -6.73 -5.85
N PRO A 78 -10.34 -7.98 -5.36
CA PRO A 78 -11.23 -8.48 -4.31
C PRO A 78 -11.10 -7.71 -2.99
N ASN A 79 -10.00 -6.99 -2.76
CA ASN A 79 -9.70 -6.23 -1.56
C ASN A 79 -10.07 -4.74 -1.68
N GLN A 80 -10.12 -4.16 -2.89
CA GLN A 80 -10.46 -2.74 -3.12
C GLN A 80 -11.58 -2.50 -4.16
N GLY A 81 -12.25 -3.55 -4.62
CA GLY A 81 -13.29 -3.49 -5.66
C GLY A 81 -12.73 -3.24 -7.07
N PHE A 82 -13.59 -2.77 -7.98
CA PHE A 82 -13.19 -2.48 -9.36
C PHE A 82 -12.12 -1.39 -9.41
N VAL A 83 -10.97 -1.67 -9.99
CA VAL A 83 -9.88 -0.74 -10.27
C VAL A 83 -9.96 -0.33 -11.74
N ARG A 84 -10.16 0.96 -11.98
CA ARG A 84 -10.23 1.52 -13.32
C ARG A 84 -8.83 1.63 -13.93
N GLY A 85 -8.71 1.25 -15.20
CA GLY A 85 -7.53 1.46 -16.02
C GLY A 85 -7.24 2.95 -16.23
N LEU A 86 -5.97 3.32 -16.02
CA LEU A 86 -5.54 4.72 -16.06
C LEU A 86 -4.60 4.94 -17.24
N ASN A 87 -4.83 6.00 -18.01
CA ASN A 87 -3.81 6.53 -18.91
C ASN A 87 -2.77 7.37 -18.12
N PRO A 88 -1.63 7.77 -18.74
CA PRO A 88 -0.59 8.52 -18.04
C PRO A 88 -1.07 9.82 -17.37
N ASP A 89 -1.95 10.58 -18.01
CA ASP A 89 -2.48 11.85 -17.47
C ASP A 89 -3.37 11.61 -16.24
N GLN A 90 -4.20 10.56 -16.29
CA GLN A 90 -5.07 10.16 -15.18
C GLN A 90 -4.25 9.62 -14.00
N PHE A 91 -3.23 8.81 -14.28
CA PHE A 91 -2.32 8.32 -13.26
C PHE A 91 -1.59 9.48 -12.57
N ASN A 92 -1.01 10.40 -13.35
CA ASN A 92 -0.37 11.59 -12.79
C ASN A 92 -1.35 12.44 -11.99
N SER A 93 -2.58 12.64 -12.47
CA SER A 93 -3.60 13.42 -11.74
C SER A 93 -3.94 12.81 -10.38
N ILE A 94 -4.02 11.47 -10.28
CA ILE A 94 -4.25 10.78 -9.00
C ILE A 94 -3.05 10.96 -8.06
N LEU A 95 -1.82 10.83 -8.57
CA LEU A 95 -0.63 11.05 -7.74
C LEU A 95 -0.53 12.49 -7.23
N GLN A 96 -0.88 13.49 -8.05
CA GLN A 96 -0.94 14.88 -7.61
C GLN A 96 -2.03 15.08 -6.56
N SER A 97 -3.21 14.49 -6.73
CA SER A 97 -4.27 14.55 -5.71
C SER A 97 -3.81 13.98 -4.37
N ILE A 98 -3.16 12.80 -4.34
CA ILE A 98 -2.60 12.24 -3.10
C ILE A 98 -1.59 13.20 -2.45
N LYS A 99 -0.74 13.82 -3.27
CA LYS A 99 0.26 14.80 -2.80
C LYS A 99 -0.38 16.10 -2.28
N GLU A 100 -1.47 16.54 -2.88
CA GLU A 100 -2.21 17.75 -2.48
C GLU A 100 -3.03 17.55 -1.20
N ASP A 101 -3.58 16.35 -1.02
CA ASP A 101 -4.36 15.99 0.16
C ASP A 101 -3.48 15.89 1.43
N TYR A 102 -2.24 15.41 1.29
CA TYR A 102 -1.36 15.12 2.42
C TYR A 102 -0.34 16.23 2.69
N PRO A 103 -0.12 16.63 3.96
CA PRO A 103 1.01 17.49 4.30
C PRO A 103 2.33 16.89 3.81
N PRO A 104 3.32 17.71 3.36
CA PRO A 104 4.55 17.18 2.76
C PRO A 104 5.27 16.12 3.60
N PRO A 105 5.42 16.26 4.94
CA PRO A 105 6.06 15.22 5.75
C PRO A 105 5.29 13.88 5.73
N ALA A 106 3.95 13.90 5.73
CA ALA A 106 3.13 12.70 5.70
C ALA A 106 3.19 12.02 4.33
N TYR A 107 3.19 12.81 3.25
CA TYR A 107 3.37 12.31 1.88
C TYR A 107 4.75 11.66 1.66
N GLU A 108 5.83 12.30 2.11
CA GLU A 108 7.20 11.79 1.96
C GLU A 108 7.49 10.55 2.81
N THR A 109 6.68 10.29 3.84
CA THR A 109 6.79 9.11 4.71
C THR A 109 5.70 8.07 4.46
N ALA A 110 4.78 8.30 3.53
CA ALA A 110 3.69 7.39 3.19
C ALA A 110 4.21 6.01 2.84
N MET A 111 3.63 4.97 3.45
CA MET A 111 4.03 3.59 3.25
C MET A 111 3.50 3.12 1.88
N ASN A 112 4.30 3.37 0.84
CA ASN A 112 4.01 3.07 -0.56
C ASN A 112 4.14 1.57 -0.80
N LEU A 113 3.09 0.85 -0.39
CA LEU A 113 2.92 -0.57 -0.56
C LEU A 113 2.16 -0.88 -1.86
N VAL A 114 2.30 -2.12 -2.32
CA VAL A 114 1.61 -2.66 -3.51
C VAL A 114 0.94 -4.01 -3.24
N GLY A 115 1.36 -4.68 -2.16
CA GLY A 115 0.75 -5.87 -1.59
C GLY A 115 0.95 -5.87 -0.08
N THR A 116 0.09 -6.59 0.63
CA THR A 116 0.14 -6.85 2.07
C THR A 116 -0.42 -8.25 2.36
N HIS A 117 -0.58 -8.57 3.63
CA HIS A 117 -1.24 -9.77 4.14
C HIS A 117 -2.78 -9.68 4.12
N ASP A 118 -3.35 -8.57 3.65
CA ASP A 118 -4.80 -8.36 3.48
C ASP A 118 -5.15 -8.16 2.00
N THR A 119 -4.23 -8.51 1.09
CA THR A 119 -4.41 -8.36 -0.35
C THR A 119 -3.85 -9.56 -1.09
N GLN A 120 -4.47 -9.93 -2.21
CA GLN A 120 -3.82 -10.84 -3.16
C GLN A 120 -2.39 -10.38 -3.49
N ARG A 121 -1.46 -11.32 -3.66
CA ARG A 121 -0.06 -11.03 -4.01
C ARG A 121 0.00 -10.17 -5.27
N ILE A 122 0.90 -9.20 -5.32
CA ILE A 122 0.96 -8.28 -6.46
C ILE A 122 1.24 -8.99 -7.79
N LEU A 123 2.08 -10.04 -7.79
CA LEU A 123 2.32 -10.83 -8.99
C LEU A 123 1.05 -11.55 -9.46
N TRP A 124 0.24 -12.08 -8.54
CA TRP A 124 -1.05 -12.70 -8.87
C TRP A 124 -2.02 -11.68 -9.48
N ALA A 125 -2.09 -10.48 -8.91
CA ALA A 125 -2.94 -9.39 -9.43
C ALA A 125 -2.53 -8.96 -10.85
N LEU A 126 -1.22 -8.88 -11.13
CA LEU A 126 -0.67 -8.43 -12.41
C LEU A 126 -0.68 -9.50 -13.51
N THR A 127 -0.71 -10.78 -13.13
CA THR A 127 -0.72 -11.91 -14.07
C THR A 127 -2.09 -11.97 -14.76
N PRO A 128 -2.17 -12.01 -16.10
CA PRO A 128 -3.45 -12.08 -16.82
C PRO A 128 -4.13 -13.44 -16.66
N GLY A 129 -5.38 -13.54 -17.12
CA GLY A 129 -6.20 -14.75 -17.07
C GLY A 129 -7.18 -14.76 -15.89
N GLU A 130 -7.96 -15.84 -15.81
CA GLU A 130 -9.00 -16.03 -14.80
C GLU A 130 -8.41 -16.11 -13.39
N ARG A 131 -9.23 -15.84 -12.38
CA ARG A 131 -8.82 -15.91 -10.96
C ARG A 131 -8.74 -17.37 -10.49
N ASN A 132 -7.77 -18.10 -11.01
CA ASN A 132 -7.45 -19.48 -10.64
C ASN A 132 -5.95 -19.75 -10.80
N ARG A 133 -5.47 -20.88 -10.26
CA ARG A 133 -4.02 -21.19 -10.27
C ARG A 133 -3.53 -21.58 -11.67
N GLU A 134 -4.40 -22.20 -12.47
CA GLU A 134 -4.09 -22.61 -13.83
C GLU A 134 -3.62 -21.41 -14.67
N ASP A 135 -4.34 -20.29 -14.61
CA ASP A 135 -4.01 -19.09 -15.37
C ASP A 135 -2.97 -18.20 -14.67
N LYS A 136 -2.98 -18.14 -13.33
CA LYS A 136 -2.16 -17.18 -12.56
C LYS A 136 -0.80 -17.72 -12.13
N GLU A 137 -0.63 -19.04 -12.06
CA GLU A 137 0.60 -19.67 -11.57
C GLU A 137 1.19 -20.68 -12.55
N PHE A 138 0.33 -21.48 -13.20
CA PHE A 138 0.78 -22.63 -14.01
C PHE A 138 0.82 -22.35 -15.52
N ASN A 139 0.32 -21.20 -15.95
CA ASN A 139 0.47 -20.72 -17.32
C ASN A 139 1.74 -19.86 -17.43
N ASP A 140 2.78 -20.43 -18.03
CA ASP A 140 4.09 -19.79 -18.19
C ASP A 140 4.02 -18.45 -18.96
N GLU A 141 3.15 -18.35 -19.96
CA GLU A 141 2.97 -17.14 -20.78
C GLU A 141 2.34 -16.02 -19.94
N ASN A 142 1.27 -16.33 -19.21
CA ASN A 142 0.64 -15.37 -18.30
C ASN A 142 1.62 -14.93 -17.22
N LEU A 143 2.31 -15.88 -16.58
CA LEU A 143 3.27 -15.58 -15.50
C LEU A 143 4.42 -14.71 -16.00
N ALA A 144 4.91 -14.93 -17.24
CA ALA A 144 5.91 -14.06 -17.86
C ALA A 144 5.40 -12.63 -18.02
N ILE A 145 4.16 -12.43 -18.48
CA ILE A 145 3.54 -11.11 -18.58
C ILE A 145 3.42 -10.44 -17.19
N GLY A 146 2.97 -11.20 -16.19
CA GLY A 146 2.88 -10.72 -14.80
C GLY A 146 4.23 -10.26 -14.24
N LYS A 147 5.30 -11.02 -14.52
CA LYS A 147 6.67 -10.66 -14.10
C LYS A 147 7.20 -9.41 -14.79
N GLU A 148 6.92 -9.20 -16.07
CA GLU A 148 7.31 -7.96 -16.76
C GLU A 148 6.59 -6.74 -16.18
N LYS A 149 5.29 -6.86 -15.89
CA LYS A 149 4.53 -5.82 -15.17
C LYS A 149 5.08 -5.57 -13.77
N LEU A 150 5.47 -6.62 -13.04
CA LEU A 150 6.05 -6.50 -11.70
C LEU A 150 7.37 -5.74 -11.70
N LYS A 151 8.24 -5.98 -12.70
CA LYS A 151 9.49 -5.21 -12.86
C LYS A 151 9.22 -3.72 -13.07
N LEU A 152 8.27 -3.38 -13.92
CA LEU A 152 7.86 -1.98 -14.14
C LEU A 152 7.31 -1.36 -12.86
N LEU A 153 6.43 -2.08 -12.16
CA LEU A 153 5.88 -1.67 -10.88
C LEU A 153 6.96 -1.39 -9.84
N ALA A 154 7.96 -2.28 -9.72
CA ALA A 154 9.06 -2.14 -8.78
C ALA A 154 9.92 -0.90 -9.07
N ILE A 155 10.22 -0.62 -10.35
CA ILE A 155 10.93 0.62 -10.74
C ILE A 155 10.15 1.84 -10.27
N MET A 156 8.85 1.90 -10.58
CA MET A 156 8.02 3.02 -10.19
C MET A 156 7.92 3.16 -8.66
N GLN A 157 7.67 2.07 -7.95
CA GLN A 157 7.60 2.06 -6.48
C GLN A 157 8.89 2.58 -5.84
N MET A 158 10.05 2.17 -6.34
CA MET A 158 11.37 2.53 -5.79
C MET A 158 11.86 3.92 -6.20
N THR A 159 11.15 4.61 -7.10
CA THR A 159 11.54 5.93 -7.62
C THR A 159 10.56 7.05 -7.30
N MET A 160 9.36 6.70 -6.80
CA MET A 160 8.34 7.67 -6.41
C MET A 160 8.53 8.15 -4.95
N PRO A 161 8.13 9.38 -4.61
CA PRO A 161 8.21 9.89 -3.24
C PRO A 161 7.35 9.08 -2.26
N GLY A 162 7.83 8.92 -1.03
CA GLY A 162 7.25 8.06 0.00
C GLY A 162 8.23 6.96 0.44
N ALA A 163 7.80 6.11 1.36
CA ALA A 163 8.55 4.96 1.84
C ALA A 163 8.17 3.69 1.04
N PRO A 164 8.99 3.24 0.06
CA PRO A 164 8.69 2.02 -0.68
C PRO A 164 8.66 0.82 0.26
N THR A 165 7.59 0.03 0.19
CA THR A 165 7.37 -1.11 1.08
C THR A 165 7.19 -2.40 0.28
N ILE A 166 8.08 -3.36 0.53
CA ILE A 166 8.02 -4.70 -0.06
C ILE A 166 7.31 -5.64 0.92
N TYR A 167 6.29 -6.35 0.45
CA TYR A 167 5.73 -7.47 1.19
C TYR A 167 6.58 -8.72 0.96
N TYR A 168 7.02 -9.36 2.04
CA TYR A 168 8.06 -10.40 1.99
C TYR A 168 7.72 -11.48 0.96
N GLY A 169 8.65 -11.78 0.06
CA GLY A 169 8.48 -12.76 -0.99
C GLY A 169 8.01 -12.19 -2.33
N ASP A 170 7.52 -10.95 -2.38
CA ASP A 170 7.22 -10.28 -3.66
C ASP A 170 8.50 -10.08 -4.47
N GLU A 171 9.64 -9.86 -3.81
CA GLU A 171 10.96 -9.70 -4.44
C GLU A 171 11.50 -10.98 -5.11
N VAL A 172 11.03 -12.15 -4.67
CA VAL A 172 11.32 -13.44 -5.33
C VAL A 172 10.17 -13.92 -6.22
N GLY A 173 9.12 -13.11 -6.37
CA GLY A 173 7.98 -13.40 -7.22
C GLY A 173 7.03 -14.46 -6.66
N LEU A 174 6.76 -14.44 -5.35
CA LEU A 174 5.70 -15.27 -4.77
C LEU A 174 4.33 -14.87 -5.36
N THR A 175 3.56 -15.90 -5.70
CA THR A 175 2.15 -15.79 -6.10
C THR A 175 1.24 -16.21 -4.95
N GLY A 176 -0.01 -15.80 -5.00
CA GLY A 176 -1.04 -16.16 -4.04
C GLY A 176 -2.28 -15.29 -4.24
N ASP A 177 -3.46 -15.90 -4.15
CA ASP A 177 -4.72 -15.17 -4.13
C ASP A 177 -4.86 -14.40 -2.79
N THR A 178 -6.06 -13.96 -2.44
CA THR A 178 -6.35 -13.31 -1.15
C THR A 178 -6.13 -14.24 0.04
N ASP A 179 -6.19 -13.66 1.24
CA ASP A 179 -6.18 -14.39 2.52
C ASP A 179 -6.99 -15.70 2.47
N PRO A 180 -6.42 -16.84 2.91
CA PRO A 180 -5.07 -17.00 3.50
C PRO A 180 -3.92 -17.27 2.52
N ASP A 181 -4.17 -17.25 1.21
CA ASP A 181 -3.19 -17.69 0.21
C ASP A 181 -2.07 -16.67 -0.06
N ASP A 182 -2.24 -15.42 0.37
CA ASP A 182 -1.24 -14.36 0.34
C ASP A 182 -0.14 -14.53 1.41
N ARG A 183 -0.27 -15.50 2.32
CA ARG A 183 0.60 -15.70 3.50
C ARG A 183 1.46 -16.99 3.44
N ARG A 184 1.87 -17.40 2.23
CA ARG A 184 2.74 -18.56 1.97
C ARG A 184 4.19 -18.37 2.43
#